data_AF-A0A4Q5QE88-F1
#
_entry.id   AF-A0A4Q5QE88-F1
#
_cell.length_a   1.000
_cell.length_b   1.000
_cell.length_c   1.000
_cell.angle_alpha   90.00
_cell.angle_beta   90.00
_cell.angle_gamma   90.00
#
_symmetry.space_group_name_H-M   'P 1'
#
loop_
_entity.id
_entity.type
_entity.pdbx_description
1 polymer ?
#
loop_
_entity_poly.entity_id
_entity_poly.type
_entity_poly.pdbx_seq_one_letter_code
_entity_poly.pdbx_strand_id
1 'polypeptide(L)'
;TWRPTSAILRVENKKYPITKNLSSTFKSSPNEWYRWENDLRKNSDIDILLSIDSTSFPLGTGPKQSEIWHNGYYPVVWTNKKFRMIYMNMGHNDIDYENKTNKTLSSTFSEDQQYQLIVNSLMWLGNQKLEKQFK
;
A
#
# COMPACT_ATOMS: atom_id res chain seq x y z
N THR A 1 -6.62 9.95 3.45
CA THR A 1 -7.38 9.91 4.71
C THR A 1 -6.67 10.79 5.71
N TRP A 2 -7.29 11.10 6.84
CA TRP A 2 -6.60 11.71 7.97
C TRP A 2 -6.42 10.68 9.08
N ARG A 3 -5.28 10.77 9.76
CA ARG A 3 -4.69 9.78 10.68
C ARG A 3 -4.47 8.39 10.05
N PRO A 4 -3.45 7.65 10.53
CA PRO A 4 -3.23 6.29 10.05
C PRO A 4 -4.40 5.36 10.37
N THR A 5 -4.84 4.58 9.39
CA THR A 5 -5.91 3.58 9.54
C THR A 5 -5.58 2.37 8.67
N SER A 6 -5.79 1.16 9.18
CA SER A 6 -5.59 -0.05 8.38
C SER A 6 -6.59 -0.15 7.24
N ALA A 7 -6.18 -0.69 6.10
CA ALA A 7 -7.06 -1.02 4.99
C ALA A 7 -6.88 -2.50 4.60
N ILE A 8 -7.88 -3.07 3.96
CA ILE A 8 -7.72 -4.30 3.18
C ILE A 8 -7.17 -3.88 1.82
N LEU A 9 -6.00 -4.41 1.46
CA LEU A 9 -5.38 -4.19 0.16
C LEU A 9 -5.69 -5.36 -0.76
N ARG A 10 -6.04 -5.06 -2.01
CA ARG A 10 -6.24 -6.04 -3.08
C ARG A 10 -5.02 -6.09 -3.98
N VAL A 11 -4.57 -7.29 -4.32
CA VAL A 11 -3.54 -7.52 -5.33
C VAL A 11 -4.19 -7.55 -6.71
N GLU A 12 -3.84 -6.60 -7.55
CA GLU A 12 -4.44 -6.41 -8.89
C GLU A 12 -3.85 -7.36 -9.93
N ASN A 13 -2.56 -7.69 -9.79
CA ASN A 13 -1.90 -8.58 -10.73
C ASN A 13 -0.90 -9.50 -10.02
N LYS A 14 -1.28 -10.76 -9.81
CA LYS A 14 -0.45 -11.80 -9.19
C LYS A 14 0.66 -12.35 -10.08
N LYS A 15 0.73 -11.95 -11.36
CA LYS A 15 1.80 -12.40 -12.26
C LYS A 15 3.09 -11.61 -12.06
N TYR A 16 3.03 -10.42 -11.45
CA TYR A 16 4.23 -9.63 -11.17
C TYR A 16 5.12 -10.33 -10.14
N PRO A 17 6.45 -10.37 -10.35
CA PRO A 17 7.39 -10.91 -9.36
C PRO A 17 7.24 -10.28 -7.97
N ILE A 18 6.80 -9.02 -7.93
CA ILE A 18 6.59 -8.21 -6.72
C ILE A 18 5.43 -8.77 -5.87
N THR A 19 4.40 -9.32 -6.50
CA THR A 19 3.11 -9.66 -5.87
C THR A 19 2.76 -11.15 -5.95
N LYS A 20 3.55 -11.97 -6.67
CA LYS A 20 3.24 -13.39 -6.95
C LYS A 20 3.00 -14.27 -5.73
N ASN A 21 3.64 -13.95 -4.61
CA ASN A 21 3.54 -14.72 -3.36
C ASN A 21 2.60 -14.06 -2.34
N LEU A 22 1.86 -13.03 -2.73
CA LEU A 22 0.93 -12.34 -1.86
C LEU A 22 -0.48 -12.95 -1.95
N SER A 23 -1.21 -12.87 -0.84
CA SER A 23 -2.63 -13.19 -0.78
C SER A 23 -3.42 -12.27 -1.71
N SER A 24 -4.57 -12.73 -2.22
CA SER A 24 -5.38 -11.91 -3.16
C SER A 24 -5.85 -10.60 -2.52
N THR A 25 -6.09 -10.66 -1.21
CA THR A 25 -6.30 -9.53 -0.34
C THR A 25 -5.53 -9.74 0.95
N PHE A 26 -5.09 -8.67 1.61
CA PHE A 26 -4.50 -8.73 2.94
C PHE A 26 -4.71 -7.43 3.70
N LYS A 27 -4.70 -7.48 5.02
CA LYS A 27 -4.81 -6.28 5.87
C LYS A 27 -3.45 -5.59 5.98
N SER A 28 -3.43 -4.27 5.92
CA SER A 28 -2.23 -3.46 6.13
C SER A 28 -2.08 -3.05 7.60
N SER A 29 -0.84 -2.73 8.01
CA SER A 29 -0.59 -1.86 9.15
C SER A 29 -1.33 -0.51 8.96
N PRO A 30 -1.63 0.22 10.05
CA PRO A 30 -2.20 1.56 9.96
C PRO A 30 -1.32 2.48 9.11
N ASN A 31 -1.94 3.21 8.16
CA ASN A 31 -1.26 4.14 7.27
C ASN A 31 -2.17 5.31 6.90
N GLU A 32 -1.59 6.48 6.59
CA GLU A 32 -2.34 7.57 5.96
C GLU A 32 -2.42 7.35 4.44
N TRP A 33 -3.63 7.25 3.89
CA TRP A 33 -3.83 6.89 2.49
C TRP A 33 -3.94 8.11 1.58
N TYR A 34 -3.22 8.11 0.45
CA TYR A 34 -3.33 9.15 -0.56
C TYR A 34 -4.07 8.67 -1.81
N ARG A 35 -4.71 9.62 -2.49
CA ARG A 35 -5.40 9.41 -3.76
C ARG A 35 -4.80 10.32 -4.82
N TRP A 36 -5.00 9.95 -6.07
CA TRP A 36 -4.52 10.70 -7.23
C TRP A 36 -5.65 11.49 -7.86
N GLU A 37 -5.33 12.68 -8.36
CA GLU A 37 -6.27 13.48 -9.15
C GLU A 37 -6.51 12.83 -10.52
N ASN A 38 -5.44 12.37 -11.16
CA ASN A 38 -5.51 11.65 -12.43
C ASN A 38 -5.80 10.17 -12.23
N ASP A 39 -6.66 9.61 -13.07
CA ASP A 39 -6.95 8.17 -13.10
C ASP A 39 -5.77 7.39 -13.67
N LEU A 40 -4.97 6.78 -12.79
CA LEU A 40 -3.77 6.04 -13.19
C LEU A 40 -4.07 4.86 -14.13
N ARG A 41 -5.30 4.32 -14.13
CA ARG A 41 -5.71 3.23 -15.03
C ARG A 41 -5.70 3.64 -16.50
N LYS A 42 -5.81 4.93 -16.78
CA LYS A 42 -5.80 5.47 -18.15
C LYS A 42 -4.39 5.66 -18.70
N ASN A 43 -3.36 5.54 -17.85
CA ASN A 43 -1.99 5.63 -18.28
C ASN A 43 -1.46 4.24 -18.62
N SER A 44 -1.27 3.96 -19.92
CA SER A 44 -0.78 2.67 -20.39
C SER A 44 0.64 2.35 -19.94
N ASP A 45 1.42 3.31 -19.46
CA ASP A 45 2.76 3.08 -18.91
C ASP A 45 2.74 2.64 -17.45
N ILE A 46 1.60 2.75 -16.76
CA ILE A 46 1.47 2.39 -15.35
C ILE A 46 0.85 1.01 -15.22
N ASP A 47 1.49 0.16 -14.43
CA ASP A 47 0.89 -1.08 -13.94
C ASP A 47 0.57 -0.92 -12.47
N ILE A 48 -0.71 -1.05 -12.14
CA ILE A 48 -1.20 -1.02 -10.77
C ILE A 48 -1.01 -2.40 -10.16
N LEU A 49 -0.35 -2.45 -9.01
CA LEU A 49 0.01 -3.70 -8.34
C LEU A 49 -0.94 -3.97 -7.18
N LEU A 50 -1.21 -2.95 -6.36
CA LEU A 50 -2.17 -3.02 -5.26
C LEU A 50 -3.10 -1.80 -5.26
N SER A 51 -4.34 -2.04 -4.85
CA SER A 51 -5.36 -1.03 -4.59
C SER A 51 -6.01 -1.26 -3.23
N ILE A 52 -6.74 -0.26 -2.73
CA ILE A 52 -7.61 -0.44 -1.56
C ILE A 52 -8.84 -1.24 -1.99
N ASP A 53 -9.09 -2.33 -1.26
CA ASP A 53 -10.27 -3.15 -1.46
C ASP A 53 -11.53 -2.46 -0.97
N SER A 54 -12.65 -2.64 -1.69
CA SER A 54 -13.92 -2.00 -1.38
C SER A 54 -14.49 -2.37 -0.01
N THR A 55 -14.08 -3.52 0.56
CA THR A 55 -14.45 -3.91 1.95
C THR A 55 -13.85 -3.01 3.02
N SER A 56 -12.89 -2.14 2.66
CA SER A 56 -12.31 -1.18 3.58
C SER A 56 -13.19 0.05 3.83
N PHE A 57 -14.23 0.28 3.02
CA PHE A 57 -15.07 1.46 3.16
C PHE A 57 -16.14 1.30 4.24
N PRO A 58 -16.42 2.35 5.04
CA PRO A 58 -15.74 3.65 5.05
C PRO A 58 -14.32 3.57 5.60
N LEU A 59 -13.37 4.26 4.94
CA LEU A 59 -11.94 4.24 5.27
C LEU A 59 -11.44 5.63 5.70
N GLY A 60 -10.83 5.71 6.87
CA GLY A 60 -10.27 6.94 7.46
C GLY A 60 -11.04 7.39 8.71
N THR A 61 -10.40 8.21 9.53
CA THR A 61 -10.93 8.66 10.83
C THR A 61 -10.91 10.19 10.97
N GLY A 62 -10.82 10.89 9.84
CA GLY A 62 -10.68 12.34 9.82
C GLY A 62 -11.86 13.10 10.43
N PRO A 63 -11.63 14.24 11.11
CA PRO A 63 -12.72 15.07 11.60
C PRO A 63 -13.58 15.65 10.47
N LYS A 64 -13.04 15.74 9.24
CA LYS A 64 -13.81 16.19 8.07
C LYS A 64 -14.33 15.00 7.28
N GLN A 65 -15.58 15.10 6.82
CA GLN A 65 -16.20 14.07 5.98
C GLN A 65 -15.38 13.75 4.72
N SER A 66 -14.69 14.73 4.13
CA SER A 66 -13.84 14.54 2.95
C SER A 66 -12.60 13.67 3.18
N GLU A 67 -12.23 13.45 4.45
CA GLU A 67 -11.08 12.64 4.85
C GLU A 67 -11.47 11.16 5.09
N ILE A 68 -12.77 10.85 5.03
CA ILE A 68 -13.34 9.51 5.13
C ILE A 68 -13.81 9.09 3.73
N TRP A 69 -13.22 8.04 3.19
CA TRP A 69 -13.55 7.54 1.86
C TRP A 69 -14.66 6.49 1.95
N HIS A 70 -15.70 6.62 1.13
CA HIS A 70 -16.88 5.74 1.19
C HIS A 70 -17.03 4.81 -0.01
N ASN A 71 -16.36 5.11 -1.12
CA ASN A 71 -16.31 4.30 -2.34
C ASN A 71 -15.16 4.80 -3.22
N GLY A 72 -14.84 4.04 -4.26
CA GLY A 72 -13.89 4.44 -5.30
C GLY A 72 -12.82 3.39 -5.57
N TYR A 73 -11.87 3.75 -6.42
CA TYR A 73 -10.73 2.91 -6.79
C TYR A 73 -9.45 3.66 -6.46
N TYR A 74 -8.68 3.12 -5.51
CA TYR A 74 -7.51 3.81 -4.94
C TYR A 74 -6.25 2.97 -5.14
N PRO A 75 -5.48 3.19 -6.21
CA PRO A 75 -4.20 2.52 -6.41
C PRO A 75 -3.16 3.07 -5.43
N VAL A 76 -2.58 2.16 -4.65
CA VAL A 76 -1.64 2.50 -3.56
C VAL A 76 -0.24 1.93 -3.78
N VAL A 77 -0.09 0.97 -4.69
CA VAL A 77 1.21 0.47 -5.15
C VAL A 77 1.17 0.29 -6.65
N TRP A 78 2.12 0.88 -7.36
CA TRP A 78 2.18 0.82 -8.82
C TRP A 78 3.62 1.00 -9.32
N THR A 79 3.87 0.60 -10.56
CA THR A 79 5.15 0.80 -11.25
C THR A 79 4.92 1.49 -12.58
N ASN A 80 5.86 2.32 -13.02
CA ASN A 80 5.88 2.86 -14.36
C ASN A 80 6.85 2.04 -15.23
N LYS A 81 6.32 1.39 -16.26
CA LYS A 81 7.06 0.50 -17.19
C LYS A 81 8.23 1.16 -17.89
N LYS A 82 8.24 2.49 -18.01
CA LYS A 82 9.35 3.24 -18.62
C LYS A 82 10.58 3.35 -17.72
N PHE A 83 10.43 3.02 -16.43
CA PHE A 83 11.48 3.22 -15.44
C PHE A 83 11.65 1.99 -14.54
N ARG A 84 12.87 1.84 -14.00
CA ARG A 84 13.13 0.86 -12.95
C ARG A 84 12.70 1.42 -11.59
N MET A 85 11.39 1.44 -11.36
CA MET A 85 10.83 2.08 -10.17
C MET A 85 9.59 1.37 -9.65
N ILE A 86 9.29 1.60 -8.39
CA ILE A 86 8.02 1.25 -7.76
C ILE A 86 7.64 2.40 -6.83
N TYR A 87 6.35 2.75 -6.85
CA TYR A 87 5.76 3.64 -5.88
C TYR A 87 4.97 2.83 -4.86
N MET A 88 5.08 3.18 -3.57
CA MET A 88 4.30 2.65 -2.48
C MET A 88 3.74 3.78 -1.64
N ASN A 89 2.43 3.77 -1.40
CA ASN A 89 1.78 4.79 -0.58
C ASN A 89 2.03 4.59 0.93
N MET A 90 2.28 3.36 1.35
CA MET A 90 2.48 3.02 2.77
C MET A 90 3.80 3.60 3.28
N GLY A 91 3.80 4.22 4.45
CA GLY A 91 5.00 4.85 5.01
C GLY A 91 4.79 5.73 6.24
N HIS A 92 3.60 5.75 6.85
CA HIS A 92 3.24 6.73 7.88
C HIS A 92 2.78 6.05 9.18
N ASN A 93 3.58 6.18 10.25
CA ASN A 93 3.22 5.72 11.59
C ASN A 93 2.24 6.68 12.26
N ASP A 94 1.39 6.14 13.14
CA ASP A 94 0.60 6.95 14.06
C ASP A 94 1.48 7.34 15.24
N ILE A 95 1.55 8.62 15.54
CA ILE A 95 2.38 9.20 16.59
C ILE A 95 1.49 10.12 17.42
N ASP A 96 1.54 9.94 18.74
CA ASP A 96 0.71 10.70 19.69
C ASP A 96 1.24 12.13 19.90
N TYR A 97 0.99 12.97 18.90
CA TYR A 97 1.27 14.40 18.96
C TYR A 97 0.20 15.18 19.74
N GLU A 98 -1.05 14.71 19.72
CA GLU A 98 -2.17 15.40 20.38
C GLU A 98 -1.99 15.48 21.90
N ASN A 99 -1.54 14.39 22.53
CA ASN A 99 -1.26 14.39 23.97
C ASN A 99 0.21 14.73 24.29
N LYS A 100 0.98 15.17 23.28
CA LYS A 100 2.39 15.59 23.40
C LYS A 100 3.32 14.52 24.01
N THR A 101 2.97 13.24 23.89
CA THR A 101 3.82 12.15 24.40
C THR A 101 4.91 11.75 23.39
N ASN A 102 4.72 12.07 22.11
CA ASN A 102 5.58 11.63 20.99
C ASN A 102 5.73 10.10 20.91
N LYS A 103 4.81 9.36 21.52
CA LYS A 103 4.83 7.90 21.50
C LYS A 103 4.37 7.39 20.15
N THR A 104 5.12 6.46 19.57
CA THR A 104 4.69 5.69 18.39
C THR A 104 3.53 4.75 18.77
N LEU A 105 2.40 4.90 18.09
CA LEU A 105 1.17 4.13 18.31
C LEU A 105 0.98 3.02 17.26
N SER A 106 1.60 3.15 16.09
CA SER A 106 1.61 2.11 15.06
C SER A 106 2.99 1.97 14.42
N SER A 107 3.25 0.81 13.82
CA SER A 107 4.45 0.57 13.02
C SER A 107 4.06 0.20 11.60
N THR A 108 4.53 0.98 10.63
CA THR A 108 4.41 0.67 9.21
C THR A 108 5.16 -0.63 8.94
N PHE A 109 4.61 -1.46 8.04
CA PHE A 109 5.20 -2.72 7.59
C PHE A 109 5.33 -3.80 8.68
N SER A 110 4.50 -3.75 9.71
CA SER A 110 4.42 -4.79 10.73
C SER A 110 3.68 -6.05 10.28
N GLU A 111 2.99 -6.00 9.13
CA GLU A 111 2.26 -7.14 8.56
C GLU A 111 3.14 -7.95 7.59
N ASP A 112 3.13 -9.29 7.73
CA ASP A 112 3.98 -10.21 6.94
C ASP A 112 3.84 -10.00 5.43
N GLN A 113 2.62 -9.73 4.96
CA GLN A 113 2.35 -9.50 3.53
C GLN A 113 2.95 -8.17 3.03
N GLN A 114 2.98 -7.12 3.88
CA GLN A 114 3.64 -5.87 3.55
C GLN A 114 5.16 -6.01 3.56
N TYR A 115 5.70 -6.74 4.55
CA TYR A 115 7.12 -7.08 4.58
C TYR A 115 7.53 -7.86 3.31
N GLN A 116 6.78 -8.88 2.94
CA GLN A 116 7.03 -9.68 1.74
C GLN A 116 6.95 -8.82 0.46
N LEU A 117 6.00 -7.88 0.40
CA LEU A 117 5.90 -6.92 -0.71
C LEU A 117 7.19 -6.09 -0.84
N ILE A 118 7.72 -5.55 0.26
CA ILE A 118 8.97 -4.77 0.26
C ILE A 118 10.13 -5.63 -0.20
N VAL A 119 10.32 -6.82 0.38
CA VAL A 119 11.40 -7.74 0.01
C VAL A 119 11.32 -8.09 -1.48
N ASN A 120 10.13 -8.48 -1.97
CA ASN A 120 9.95 -8.78 -3.39
C ASN A 120 10.25 -7.57 -4.28
N SER A 121 9.90 -6.36 -3.83
CA SER A 121 10.15 -5.12 -4.56
C SER A 121 11.63 -4.79 -4.64
N LEU A 122 12.37 -4.95 -3.54
CA LEU A 122 13.83 -4.74 -3.51
C LEU A 122 14.56 -5.77 -4.38
N MET A 123 14.19 -7.05 -4.27
CA MET A 123 14.75 -8.11 -5.11
C MET A 123 14.44 -7.87 -6.58
N TRP A 124 13.19 -7.49 -6.88
CA TRP A 124 12.80 -7.10 -8.22
C TRP A 124 13.65 -5.93 -8.69
N LEU A 125 13.72 -4.79 -7.98
CA LEU A 125 14.51 -3.61 -8.38
C LEU A 125 15.99 -3.93 -8.60
N GLY A 126 16.58 -4.73 -7.73
CA GLY A 126 18.00 -5.12 -7.73
C GLY A 126 18.40 -6.12 -8.81
N ASN A 127 17.51 -6.51 -9.72
CA ASN A 127 17.76 -7.53 -10.76
C ASN A 127 18.15 -8.92 -10.19
N GLN A 128 17.90 -9.19 -8.91
CA GLN A 128 18.13 -10.50 -8.34
C GLN A 128 16.91 -11.39 -8.59
N LYS A 129 17.13 -12.62 -9.08
CA LYS A 129 16.06 -13.62 -9.14
C LYS A 129 15.64 -13.94 -7.70
N LEU A 130 14.33 -13.94 -7.43
CA LEU A 130 13.76 -14.53 -6.21
C LEU A 130 14.01 -16.05 -6.28
N GLU A 131 15.21 -16.48 -5.91
CA GLU A 131 15.51 -17.89 -5.66
C GLU A 131 14.77 -18.33 -4.40
N LYS A 132 14.21 -19.54 -4.43
CA LYS A 132 13.51 -20.15 -3.29
C LYS A 132 14.53 -20.43 -2.19
N GLN A 133 14.85 -19.44 -1.37
CA GLN A 133 15.62 -19.62 -0.14
C GLN A 133 14.73 -19.40 1.07
N PHE A 134 13.81 -20.32 1.32
CA PHE A 134 13.37 -20.69 2.66
C PHE A 134 12.91 -22.15 2.58
N LYS A 135 13.75 -23.06 3.09
CA LYS A 135 13.35 -24.41 3.50
C LYS A 135 13.08 -24.37 4.98
#